data_AF-A0A133YZM5-F1
#
_entry.id   AF-A0A133YZM5-F1
#
_cell.length_a   1.000
_cell.length_b   1.000
_cell.length_c   1.000
_cell.angle_alpha   90.00
_cell.angle_beta   90.00
_cell.angle_gamma   90.00
#
_symmetry.space_group_name_H-M   'P 1'
#
loop_
_entity.id
_entity.type
_entity.pdbx_description
1 polymer ?
#
loop_
_entity_poly.entity_id
_entity_poly.type
_entity_poly.pdbx_seq_one_letter_code
_entity_poly.pdbx_strand_id
1 'polypeptide(L)' 'MNDATLSCSNISFAYGKHEKTVLDGISLAFKKGCVTAILGNNGAGKSTLLSILGAYRQPTSGDVLLNDMHISTLSTLERA' A
#
# COMPACT_ATOMS: atom_id res chain seq x y z
N MET A 1 8.42 -0.26 20.90
CA MET A 1 7.92 -1.38 20.08
C MET A 1 7.00 -0.78 19.04
N ASN A 2 7.26 -1.02 17.75
CA ASN A 2 6.40 -0.48 16.68
C ASN A 2 5.08 -1.27 16.69
N ASP A 3 3.97 -0.62 17.00
CA ASP A 3 2.63 -1.24 16.98
C ASP A 3 2.02 -1.30 15.57
N ALA A 4 2.74 -0.81 14.56
CA ALA A 4 2.32 -0.84 13.16
C ALA A 4 2.65 -2.20 12.54
N THR A 5 1.61 -2.93 12.12
CA THR A 5 1.75 -4.25 11.46
C THR A 5 1.90 -4.10 9.95
N LEU A 6 1.25 -3.11 9.35
CA LEU A 6 1.33 -2.82 7.93
C LEU A 6 1.77 -1.37 7.75
N SER A 7 2.71 -1.11 6.86
CA SER A 7 3.12 0.25 6.52
C SER A 7 3.49 0.36 5.05
N CYS A 8 3.38 1.56 4.50
CA CYS A 8 3.91 1.89 3.21
C CYS A 8 4.67 3.23 3.24
N SER A 9 5.68 3.33 2.38
CA SER A 9 6.57 4.49 2.32
C SER A 9 6.74 4.94 0.87
N ASN A 10 6.41 6.20 0.62
CA ASN A 10 6.58 6.87 -0.67
C ASN A 10 5.97 6.12 -1.86
N ILE A 11 4.77 5.56 -1.69
CA ILE A 11 4.06 4.82 -2.73
C ILE A 11 3.61 5.77 -3.84
N SER A 12 4.15 5.55 -5.03
CA SER A 12 3.65 6.16 -6.27
C SER A 12 3.21 5.09 -7.25
N PHE A 13 2.17 5.38 -8.03
CA PHE A 13 1.64 4.44 -9.02
C PHE A 13 0.94 5.15 -10.17
N ALA A 14 1.21 4.69 -11.40
CA ALA A 14 0.45 4.99 -12.60
C ALA A 14 0.14 3.68 -13.34
N TYR A 15 -1.02 3.59 -14.02
CA TYR A 15 -1.41 2.39 -14.76
C TYR A 15 -0.61 2.19 -16.05
N GLY A 16 -0.07 3.27 -16.62
CA GLY A 16 0.82 3.25 -17.78
C GLY A 16 1.91 4.31 -17.66
N LYS A 17 3.00 4.13 -18.41
CA LYS A 17 4.19 5.01 -18.37
C LYS A 17 3.90 6.47 -18.74
N HIS A 18 2.85 6.71 -19.53
CA HIS A 18 2.41 8.04 -19.97
C HIS A 18 1.03 8.41 -19.42
N GLU A 19 0.50 7.61 -18.49
CA GLU A 19 -0.77 7.90 -17.85
C GLU A 19 -0.58 8.77 -16.61
N LYS A 20 -1.67 9.37 -16.16
CA LYS A 20 -1.68 10.19 -14.96
C LYS A 20 -1.32 9.34 -13.73
N THR A 21 -0.40 9.85 -12.92
CA THR A 21 -0.11 9.32 -11.58
C THR A 21 -1.38 9.29 -10.73
N VAL A 22 -1.73 8.11 -10.23
CA VAL A 22 -2.92 7.84 -9.41
C VAL A 22 -2.60 7.98 -7.92
N LEU A 23 -1.43 7.50 -7.51
CA LEU A 23 -0.89 7.66 -6.16
C LEU A 23 0.46 8.36 -6.28
N ASP A 24 0.71 9.35 -5.43
CA ASP A 24 1.91 10.17 -5.47
C ASP A 24 2.50 10.33 -4.06
N GLY A 25 3.58 9.60 -3.78
CA GLY A 25 4.34 9.71 -2.54
C GLY A 25 3.59 9.33 -1.25
N ILE A 26 2.61 8.43 -1.33
CA ILE A 26 1.78 8.07 -0.18
C ILE A 26 2.59 7.28 0.86
N SER A 27 2.61 7.79 2.10
CA SER A 27 3.25 7.11 3.25
C SER A 27 2.25 6.97 4.40
N LEU A 28 2.01 5.75 4.86
CA LEU A 28 1.00 5.42 5.87
C LEU A 28 1.49 4.28 6.76
N ALA A 29 1.04 4.26 8.02
CA ALA A 29 1.26 3.16 8.95
C ALA A 29 -0.07 2.76 9.60
N PHE A 30 -0.34 1.45 9.65
CA PHE A 30 -1.57 0.86 10.15
C PHE A 30 -1.27 0.08 11.44
N LYS A 31 -1.90 0.51 12.53
CA LYS A 31 -1.73 -0.12 13.84
C LYS A 31 -2.49 -1.43 13.94
N LYS A 32 -1.88 -2.41 14.61
CA LYS A 32 -2.54 -3.68 14.94
C LYS A 32 -3.79 -3.43 15.78
N GLY A 33 -4.87 -4.16 15.48
CA GLY A 33 -6.12 -4.09 16.24
C GLY A 33 -6.97 -2.84 15.96
N CYS A 34 -6.56 -1.98 15.03
CA CYS A 34 -7.35 -0.82 14.61
C CYS A 34 -8.06 -1.09 13.28
N VAL A 35 -9.34 -0.72 13.20
CA VAL A 35 -10.04 -0.61 11.92
C VAL A 35 -9.72 0.76 11.33
N THR A 36 -9.08 0.78 10.16
CA THR A 36 -8.73 2.03 9.46
C THR A 36 -9.63 2.21 8.24
N ALA A 37 -10.26 3.38 8.12
CA ALA A 37 -11.07 3.73 6.96
C ALA A 37 -10.30 4.63 6.00
N ILE A 38 -10.31 4.30 4.70
CA ILE A 38 -9.75 5.13 3.63
C ILE A 38 -10.91 5.82 2.91
N LEU A 39 -10.99 7.13 3.01
CA LEU A 39 -12.09 7.95 2.49
C LEU A 39 -11.60 8.87 1.35
N GLY A 40 -12.53 9.26 0.48
CA GLY A 40 -12.25 10.17 -0.63
C GLY A 40 -13.17 9.93 -1.84
N ASN A 41 -13.18 10.88 -2.76
CA ASN A 41 -14.05 10.88 -3.95
C ASN A 41 -13.76 9.69 -4.90
N ASN A 42 -14.69 9.40 -5.81
CA ASN A 42 -14.46 8.45 -6.88
C ASN A 42 -13.25 8.88 -7.73
N GLY A 43 -12.37 7.93 -8.07
CA GLY A 43 -11.13 8.21 -8.79
C GLY A 43 -9.94 8.68 -7.93
N ALA A 44 -10.10 8.88 -6.62
CA ALA A 44 -9.01 9.32 -5.74
C ALA A 44 -7.91 8.27 -5.45
N GLY A 45 -7.93 7.11 -6.13
CA GLY A 45 -6.90 6.08 -5.96
C GLY A 45 -7.07 5.11 -4.79
N LYS A 46 -8.18 5.18 -4.04
CA LYS A 46 -8.44 4.31 -2.85
C LYS A 46 -8.29 2.81 -3.13
N SER A 47 -8.98 2.30 -4.14
CA SER A 47 -8.91 0.88 -4.52
C SER A 47 -7.54 0.48 -5.06
N THR A 48 -6.85 1.42 -5.71
CA THR A 48 -5.46 1.24 -6.18
C THR A 48 -4.50 1.11 -5.00
N LEU A 49 -4.63 1.97 -3.98
CA LEU A 49 -3.85 1.90 -2.74
C LEU A 49 -4.10 0.58 -2.02
N LEU A 50 -5.35 0.16 -1.85
CA LEU A 50 -5.69 -1.13 -1.23
C LEU A 50 -5.11 -2.32 -2.02
N SER A 51 -5.11 -2.24 -3.35
CA SER A 51 -4.53 -3.30 -4.19
C SER A 51 -3.01 -3.41 -4.02
N ILE A 52 -2.32 -2.28 -3.82
CA ILE A 52 -0.87 -2.24 -3.56
C ILE A 52 -0.57 -2.76 -2.15
N LEU A 53 -1.32 -2.30 -1.14
CA LEU A 53 -1.17 -2.76 0.24
C LEU A 53 -1.43 -4.27 0.38
N GLY A 54 -2.35 -4.83 -0.41
CA GLY A 54 -2.60 -6.27 -0.49
C GLY A 54 -1.68 -7.05 -1.44
N ALA A 55 -0.62 -6.41 -1.96
CA ALA A 55 0.33 -7.00 -2.90
C ALA A 55 -0.30 -7.57 -4.21
N TYR A 56 -1.50 -7.13 -4.59
CA TYR A 56 -2.14 -7.46 -5.86
C TYR A 56 -1.60 -6.62 -7.02
N ARG A 57 -0.97 -5.48 -6.71
CA ARG A 57 -0.28 -4.61 -7.66
C ARG A 57 1.06 -4.17 -7.09
N GLN A 58 2.07 -4.11 -7.95
CA GLN A 58 3.33 -3.48 -7.58
C GLN A 58 3.23 -1.96 -7.75
N PRO A 59 3.70 -1.17 -6.79
CA PRO A 59 3.83 0.26 -6.97
C PRO A 59 4.90 0.57 -8.03
N THR A 60 4.83 1.75 -8.65
CA THR A 60 5.89 2.24 -9.54
C THR A 60 7.15 2.60 -8.74
N SER A 61 6.97 3.07 -7.52
CA SER A 61 8.04 3.33 -6.55
C SER A 61 7.54 3.22 -5.11
N GLY A 62 8.49 3.04 -4.18
CA GLY A 62 8.20 2.92 -2.76
C GLY A 62 7.95 1.48 -2.31
N ASP A 63 7.75 1.32 -1.01
CA ASP A 63 7.76 0.01 -0.35
C ASP A 63 6.51 -0.21 0.50
N VAL A 64 6.08 -1.46 0.58
CA VAL A 64 5.05 -1.93 1.51
C VAL A 64 5.68 -2.99 2.41
N LEU A 65 5.53 -2.80 3.72
CA LEU A 65 6.07 -3.68 4.74
C LEU A 65 4.93 -4.28 5.56
N LEU A 66 5.00 -5.58 5.81
CA LEU A 66 4.17 -6.32 6.76
C LEU A 66 5.08 -6.90 7.84
N ASN A 67 4.87 -6.50 9.10
CA ASN A 67 5.72 -6.84 10.23
C ASN A 67 7.22 -6.57 9.94
N ASP A 68 7.51 -5.38 9.43
CA ASP A 68 8.86 -4.92 9.03
C ASP A 68 9.52 -5.73 7.90
N MET A 69 8.79 -6.62 7.22
CA MET A 69 9.26 -7.37 6.05
C MET A 69 8.61 -6.86 4.77
N HIS A 70 9.37 -6.77 3.67
CA HIS A 70 8.80 -6.37 2.38
C HIS A 70 7.70 -7.35 1.96
N ILE A 71 6.49 -6.86 1.72
CA ILE A 71 5.35 -7.73 1.41
C ILE A 71 5.56 -8.53 0.13
N SER A 72 6.36 -8.02 -0.80
CA SER A 72 6.71 -8.67 -2.06
C SER A 72 7.50 -9.96 -1.89
N THR A 73 8.24 -10.12 -0.78
CA THR A 73 9.05 -11.32 -0.50
C THR A 73 8.26 -12.42 0.20
N LEU A 74 7.08 -12.09 0.74
CA LEU A 74 6.22 -13.04 1.43
C LEU A 74 5.44 -13.90 0.44
N SER A 75 5.25 -15.17 0.76
CA SER A 75 4.32 -16.06 0.06
C SER A 75 2.87 -15.67 0.33
N THR A 76 1.93 -16.18 -0.47
CA THR A 76 0.50 -15.93 -0.27
C THR A 76 0.00 -16.37 1.11
N LEU A 77 0.58 -17.43 1.69
CA LEU A 77 0.23 -17.92 3.02
C LEU A 77 0.72 -17.00 4.13
N GLU A 78 1.89 -16.38 3.97
CA GLU A 78 2.45 -15.44 4.96
C GLU A 78 1.74 -14.07 4.93
N ARG A 79 0.98 -13.79 3.87
CA ARG A 79 0.16 -12.58 3.72
C ARG A 79 -1.29 -12.76 4.20
N ALA A 80 -1.72 -13.99 4.49
CA ALA A 80 -3.08 -14.33 4.90
C ALA A 80 -3.30 -14.05 6.41
#